data_AF-A0A3D8VQS3-F1
#
_entry.id   AF-A0A3D8VQS3-F1
#
_cell.length_a   1.000
_cell.length_b   1.000
_cell.length_c   1.000
_cell.angle_alpha   90.00
_cell.angle_beta   90.00
_cell.angle_gamma   90.00
#
_symmetry.space_group_name_H-M   'P 1'
#
loop_
_entity.id
_entity.type
_entity.pdbx_description
1 polymer ?
#
loop_
_entity_poly.entity_id
_entity_poly.type
_entity_poly.pdbx_seq_one_letter_code
_entity_poly.pdbx_strand_id
1 'polypeptide(L)'
;MKNKTIFKREATFKNRINLPIPPIPLKTEESIRLDGVVDQYSQLYLKHGWSLLCSNNDVFANHHERGIENEFMLSIAGDESPLSYVQATICYHHLLEYSDQRTDVISQAIIDDDYVRQLDLLGKWKLKKVNRSFNPIFFYDSFMHPAVIFFTYHVEGLEVIQKHVHRFDVGGSYKLRTLRRTWATVS
;
A
#
# COMPACT_ATOMS: atom_id res chain seq x y z
N MET A 1 -22.90 -0.43 8.26
CA MET A 1 -21.80 -1.43 8.33
C MET A 1 -21.17 -1.30 9.71
N LYS A 2 -21.42 -2.23 10.64
CA LYS A 2 -20.78 -2.17 11.97
C LYS A 2 -19.29 -2.55 11.82
N ASN A 3 -18.40 -1.87 12.54
CA ASN A 3 -16.96 -2.15 12.66
C ASN A 3 -16.10 -1.97 11.40
N LYS A 4 -16.49 -1.08 10.47
CA LYS A 4 -15.63 -0.67 9.35
C LYS A 4 -15.25 0.80 9.50
N THR A 5 -13.99 1.11 9.25
CA THR A 5 -13.50 2.48 9.14
C THR A 5 -13.32 2.81 7.68
N ILE A 6 -13.96 3.88 7.22
CA ILE A 6 -13.91 4.32 5.83
C ILE A 6 -12.98 5.54 5.76
N PHE A 7 -12.12 5.55 4.76
CA PHE A 7 -11.18 6.64 4.50
C PHE A 7 -11.44 7.26 3.15
N LYS A 8 -10.95 8.49 2.96
CA LYS A 8 -10.79 9.06 1.63
C LYS A 8 -9.45 8.64 1.03
N ARG A 9 -9.26 8.84 -0.28
CA ARG A 9 -8.00 8.52 -0.97
C ARG A 9 -6.79 9.22 -0.36
N GLU A 10 -6.94 10.39 0.26
CA GLU A 10 -5.80 11.11 0.85
C GLU A 10 -5.17 10.37 2.03
N ALA A 11 -5.91 9.48 2.71
CA ALA A 11 -5.35 8.64 3.78
C ALA A 11 -4.28 7.65 3.27
N THR A 12 -4.25 7.39 1.96
CA THR A 12 -3.25 6.53 1.32
C THR A 12 -2.01 7.31 0.87
N PHE A 13 -1.97 8.62 1.08
CA PHE A 13 -0.83 9.45 0.68
C PHE A 13 0.27 9.47 1.74
N LYS A 14 1.50 9.64 1.25
CA LYS A 14 2.67 9.95 2.05
C LYS A 14 2.42 11.29 2.74
N ASN A 15 2.56 11.35 4.07
CA ASN A 15 2.09 12.50 4.86
C ASN A 15 3.18 13.11 5.76
N ARG A 16 4.44 12.70 5.58
CA ARG A 16 5.62 13.39 6.12
C ARG A 16 6.47 13.92 4.96
N ILE A 17 6.78 15.23 5.01
CA ILE A 17 7.31 15.99 3.87
C ILE A 17 8.86 16.02 3.82
N ASN A 18 9.56 15.56 4.86
CA ASN A 18 10.94 16.00 5.12
C ASN A 18 12.02 14.91 5.14
N LEU A 19 11.80 13.75 4.52
CA LEU A 19 12.81 12.68 4.55
C LEU A 19 13.33 12.42 3.14
N PRO A 20 14.67 12.42 2.93
CA PRO A 20 15.25 12.19 1.61
C PRO A 20 14.82 10.80 1.14
N ILE A 21 14.02 10.78 0.08
CA ILE A 21 13.60 9.54 -0.57
C ILE A 21 14.84 8.95 -1.26
N PRO A 22 15.17 7.68 -1.02
CA PRO A 22 16.25 7.04 -1.75
C PRO A 22 15.97 7.08 -3.26
N PRO A 23 16.99 7.27 -4.11
CA PRO A 23 16.78 7.16 -5.55
C PRO A 23 16.37 5.71 -5.90
N ILE A 24 15.46 5.56 -6.85
CA ILE A 24 15.14 4.24 -7.42
C ILE A 24 16.39 3.76 -8.18
N PRO A 25 16.94 2.57 -7.85
CA PRO A 25 18.18 2.09 -8.47
C PRO A 25 18.01 1.93 -9.97
N LEU A 26 19.00 2.40 -10.72
CA LEU A 26 19.29 1.91 -12.07
C LEU A 26 20.15 0.66 -11.88
N LYS A 27 19.65 -0.54 -12.21
CA LYS A 27 20.33 -1.86 -12.08
C LYS A 27 21.80 -1.78 -11.62
N THR A 28 22.02 -1.67 -10.32
CA THR A 28 23.34 -1.59 -9.68
C THR A 28 23.45 -2.71 -8.65
N GLU A 29 24.67 -3.24 -8.47
CA GLU A 29 24.95 -4.24 -7.44
C GLU A 29 25.01 -3.64 -6.01
N GLU A 30 25.02 -2.31 -5.89
CA GLU A 30 25.06 -1.63 -4.60
C GLU A 30 23.74 -1.72 -3.84
N SER A 31 23.81 -2.04 -2.55
CA SER A 31 22.66 -2.05 -1.67
C SER A 31 22.19 -0.63 -1.34
N ILE A 32 20.90 -0.33 -1.55
CA ILE A 32 20.28 0.94 -1.18
C ILE A 32 19.47 0.77 0.10
N ARG A 33 19.62 1.69 1.04
CA ARG A 33 18.83 1.72 2.27
C ARG A 33 17.46 2.36 2.03
N LEU A 34 16.41 1.66 2.44
CA LEU A 34 15.01 2.05 2.21
C LEU A 34 14.28 2.53 3.46
N ASP A 35 14.96 2.68 4.60
CA ASP A 35 14.34 3.15 5.86
C ASP A 35 13.52 4.44 5.67
N GLY A 36 14.05 5.37 4.87
CA GLY A 36 13.40 6.64 4.50
C GLY A 36 12.05 6.51 3.78
N VAL A 37 11.71 5.32 3.28
CA VAL A 37 10.40 5.01 2.68
C VAL A 37 9.32 4.87 3.75
N VAL A 38 9.61 4.16 4.84
CA VAL A 38 8.67 3.93 5.96
C VAL A 38 8.39 5.25 6.68
N ASP A 39 9.45 6.01 6.85
CA ASP A 39 9.55 7.32 7.45
C ASP A 39 8.61 8.39 6.83
N GLN A 40 8.13 8.18 5.60
CA GLN A 40 7.16 9.04 4.93
C GLN A 40 5.72 8.88 5.42
N TYR A 41 5.46 7.89 6.29
CA TYR A 41 4.14 7.58 6.83
C TYR A 41 4.09 7.87 8.33
N SER A 42 3.12 8.67 8.74
CA SER A 42 3.07 9.22 10.09
C SER A 42 2.91 8.18 11.21
N GLN A 43 2.23 7.07 10.92
CA GLN A 43 1.94 6.02 11.90
C GLN A 43 2.88 4.82 11.81
N LEU A 44 3.83 4.82 10.88
CA LEU A 44 4.76 3.71 10.71
C LEU A 44 6.13 4.06 11.25
N TYR A 45 6.82 3.03 11.70
CA TYR A 45 8.23 3.10 12.08
C TYR A 45 8.90 1.76 11.85
N LEU A 46 10.21 1.79 11.66
CA LEU A 46 11.04 0.60 11.61
C LEU A 46 11.32 0.12 13.03
N LYS A 47 11.15 -1.18 13.29
CA LYS A 47 11.45 -1.78 14.59
C LYS A 47 12.94 -1.62 14.92
N HIS A 48 13.23 -1.48 16.21
CA HIS A 48 14.61 -1.34 16.67
C HIS A 48 15.49 -2.51 16.19
N GLY A 49 16.70 -2.19 15.72
CA GLY A 49 17.65 -3.19 15.26
C GLY A 49 17.42 -3.73 13.84
N TRP A 50 16.40 -3.24 13.13
CA TRP A 50 16.14 -3.57 11.74
C TRP A 50 16.59 -2.45 10.80
N SER A 51 16.92 -2.83 9.57
CA SER A 51 17.15 -1.94 8.41
C SER A 51 16.45 -2.54 7.18
N LEU A 52 15.90 -1.70 6.31
CA LEU A 52 15.36 -2.11 5.01
C LEU A 52 16.38 -1.84 3.92
N LEU A 53 16.60 -2.84 3.07
CA LEU A 53 17.61 -2.78 2.01
C LEU A 53 16.99 -3.25 0.70
N CYS A 54 17.43 -2.63 -0.38
CA CYS A 54 17.24 -3.11 -1.74
C CYS A 54 18.59 -3.53 -2.31
N SER A 55 18.71 -4.75 -2.81
CA SER A 55 19.89 -5.24 -3.50
C SER A 55 19.44 -6.23 -4.57
N ASN A 56 20.09 -6.23 -5.75
CA ASN A 56 19.74 -7.14 -6.85
C ASN A 56 18.24 -7.10 -7.22
N ASN A 57 17.62 -5.92 -7.15
CA ASN A 57 16.19 -5.69 -7.37
C ASN A 57 15.25 -6.48 -6.43
N ASP A 58 15.72 -6.87 -5.24
CA ASP A 58 14.89 -7.45 -4.19
C ASP A 58 14.94 -6.58 -2.94
N VAL A 59 13.79 -6.47 -2.25
CA VAL A 59 13.67 -5.78 -0.97
C VAL A 59 13.67 -6.79 0.15
N PHE A 60 14.52 -6.57 1.15
CA PHE A 60 14.63 -7.42 2.32
C PHE A 60 14.80 -6.57 3.58
N ALA A 61 14.52 -7.19 4.71
CA ALA A 61 14.87 -6.64 6.01
C ALA A 61 16.15 -7.30 6.52
N ASN A 62 17.01 -6.52 7.16
CA ASN A 62 18.20 -7.02 7.83
C ASN A 62 18.16 -6.65 9.30
N HIS A 63 18.25 -7.65 10.17
CA HIS A 63 18.36 -7.46 11.62
C HIS A 63 19.81 -7.65 12.05
N HIS A 64 20.34 -6.70 12.82
CA HIS A 64 21.75 -6.70 13.27
C HIS A 64 22.23 -8.02 13.92
N GLU A 65 21.36 -8.75 14.63
CA GLU A 65 21.69 -10.05 15.25
C GLU A 65 21.21 -11.28 14.46
N ARG A 66 20.16 -11.15 13.64
CA ARG A 66 19.48 -12.31 13.02
C ARG A 66 19.81 -12.46 11.53
N GLY A 67 20.37 -11.43 10.92
CA GLY A 67 20.67 -11.39 9.49
C GLY A 67 19.47 -11.01 8.64
N ILE A 68 19.48 -11.49 7.40
CA ILE A 68 18.54 -11.11 6.34
C ILE A 68 17.25 -11.93 6.42
N GLU A 69 16.12 -11.25 6.25
CA GLU A 69 14.77 -11.78 6.19
C GLU A 69 14.06 -11.29 4.93
N ASN A 70 13.55 -12.22 4.13
CA ASN A 70 12.83 -11.90 2.89
C ASN A 70 11.47 -11.23 3.16
N GLU A 71 10.87 -11.52 4.32
CA GLU A 71 9.57 -10.95 4.70
C GLU A 71 9.77 -9.56 5.34
N PHE A 72 10.10 -8.57 4.51
CA PHE A 72 10.53 -7.25 4.97
C PHE A 72 9.50 -6.52 5.84
N MET A 73 8.19 -6.79 5.66
CA MET A 73 7.13 -6.21 6.48
C MET A 73 7.20 -6.62 7.97
N LEU A 74 7.93 -7.69 8.32
CA LEU A 74 8.19 -8.05 9.72
C LEU A 74 9.01 -6.99 10.46
N SER A 75 9.80 -6.19 9.73
CA SER A 75 10.61 -5.13 10.31
C SER A 75 9.82 -3.85 10.60
N ILE A 76 8.60 -3.73 10.08
CA ILE A 76 7.76 -2.52 10.21
C ILE A 76 6.77 -2.70 11.36
N ALA A 77 6.50 -1.62 12.07
CA ALA A 77 5.45 -1.52 13.08
C ALA A 77 4.71 -0.19 12.95
N GLY A 78 3.63 -0.05 13.70
CA GLY A 78 2.86 1.19 13.79
C GLY A 78 2.07 1.25 15.09
N ASP A 79 1.13 2.19 15.18
CA ASP A 79 0.27 2.40 16.36
C ASP A 79 -0.96 1.48 16.41
N GLU A 80 -1.05 0.51 15.49
CA GLU A 80 -2.17 -0.43 15.32
C GLU A 80 -3.53 0.23 15.07
N SER A 81 -3.54 1.54 14.78
CA SER A 81 -4.77 2.23 14.37
C SER A 81 -5.20 1.79 12.97
N PRO A 82 -6.50 1.93 12.62
CA PRO A 82 -6.98 1.72 11.26
C PRO A 82 -6.16 2.48 10.20
N LEU A 83 -5.68 3.69 10.52
CA LEU A 83 -4.86 4.49 9.61
C LEU A 83 -3.47 3.87 9.42
N SER A 84 -2.84 3.34 10.47
CA SER A 84 -1.54 2.67 10.33
C SER A 84 -1.59 1.47 9.39
N TYR A 85 -2.67 0.68 9.43
CA TYR A 85 -2.84 -0.44 8.50
C TYR A 85 -3.01 0.03 7.06
N VAL A 86 -3.79 1.10 6.83
CA VAL A 86 -3.91 1.72 5.51
C VAL A 86 -2.55 2.21 5.02
N GLN A 87 -1.78 2.91 5.85
CA GLN A 87 -0.45 3.39 5.51
C GLN A 87 0.52 2.22 5.23
N ALA A 88 0.50 1.16 6.03
CA ALA A 88 1.35 -0.02 5.85
C ALA A 88 1.08 -0.73 4.52
N THR A 89 -0.20 -0.81 4.12
CA THR A 89 -0.60 -1.34 2.82
C THR A 89 0.02 -0.55 1.67
N ILE A 90 0.08 0.77 1.75
CA ILE A 90 0.70 1.60 0.70
C ILE A 90 2.23 1.56 0.78
N CYS A 91 2.78 1.56 1.99
CA CYS A 91 4.22 1.45 2.23
C CYS A 91 4.78 0.17 1.60
N TYR A 92 4.05 -0.96 1.72
CA TYR A 92 4.39 -2.20 1.03
C TYR A 92 4.56 -2.02 -0.49
N HIS A 93 3.60 -1.37 -1.14
CA HIS A 93 3.66 -1.11 -2.58
C HIS A 93 4.80 -0.16 -2.95
N HIS A 94 5.00 0.89 -2.16
CA HIS A 94 6.08 1.86 -2.36
C HIS A 94 7.47 1.23 -2.19
N LEU A 95 7.65 0.30 -1.24
CA LEU A 95 8.89 -0.48 -1.11
C LEU A 95 9.13 -1.34 -2.35
N LEU A 96 8.09 -1.99 -2.88
CA LEU A 96 8.22 -2.83 -4.08
C LEU A 96 8.51 -2.05 -5.36
N GLU A 97 8.34 -0.72 -5.41
CA GLU A 97 8.79 0.11 -6.54
C GLU A 97 10.31 0.02 -6.76
N TYR A 98 11.08 -0.31 -5.72
CA TYR A 98 12.53 -0.51 -5.77
C TYR A 98 12.94 -1.92 -6.21
N SER A 99 11.98 -2.84 -6.34
CA SER A 99 12.22 -4.23 -6.72
C SER A 99 11.86 -4.52 -8.18
N ASP A 100 12.15 -5.73 -8.67
CA ASP A 100 11.61 -6.27 -9.92
C ASP A 100 10.16 -6.79 -9.75
N GLN A 101 9.69 -6.92 -8.50
CA GLN A 101 8.32 -7.30 -8.15
C GLN A 101 7.38 -6.09 -8.06
N ARG A 102 7.56 -5.11 -8.96
CA ARG A 102 6.78 -3.87 -8.95
C ARG A 102 5.30 -4.18 -9.05
N THR A 103 4.53 -3.49 -8.22
CA THR A 103 3.07 -3.54 -8.27
C THR A 103 2.53 -2.43 -9.15
N ASP A 104 1.32 -2.60 -9.68
CA ASP A 104 0.57 -1.57 -10.40
C ASP A 104 -0.02 -0.49 -9.48
N VAL A 105 0.10 -0.66 -8.17
CA VAL A 105 -0.43 0.30 -7.19
C VAL A 105 0.52 1.48 -7.04
N ILE A 106 0.16 2.59 -7.69
CA ILE A 106 0.66 3.92 -7.36
C ILE A 106 -0.41 4.68 -6.56
N SER A 107 0.00 5.45 -5.55
CA SER A 107 -0.95 6.13 -4.63
C SER A 107 -1.95 7.05 -5.35
N GLN A 108 -1.56 7.62 -6.49
CA GLN A 108 -2.37 8.51 -7.31
C GLN A 108 -3.48 7.78 -8.07
N ALA A 109 -3.29 6.49 -8.38
CA ALA A 109 -4.27 5.65 -9.04
C ALA A 109 -5.36 5.17 -8.07
N ILE A 110 -5.16 5.30 -6.75
CA ILE A 110 -6.17 4.96 -5.75
C ILE A 110 -7.34 5.93 -5.87
N ILE A 111 -8.54 5.37 -5.93
CA ILE A 111 -9.78 6.13 -6.11
C ILE A 111 -10.63 6.10 -4.85
N ASP A 112 -11.53 7.07 -4.76
CA ASP A 112 -12.58 7.16 -3.77
C ASP A 112 -13.86 7.72 -4.42
N ASP A 113 -14.95 7.83 -3.65
CA ASP A 113 -16.25 8.23 -4.23
C ASP A 113 -16.26 9.68 -4.73
N ASP A 114 -15.50 10.57 -4.07
CA ASP A 114 -15.37 11.97 -4.49
C ASP A 114 -14.61 12.09 -5.82
N TYR A 115 -13.53 11.33 -5.99
CA TYR A 115 -12.76 11.30 -7.23
C TYR A 115 -13.58 10.73 -8.39
N VAL A 116 -14.31 9.63 -8.16
CA VAL A 116 -15.20 9.04 -9.16
C VAL A 116 -16.26 10.05 -9.61
N ARG A 117 -16.87 10.78 -8.67
CA ARG A 117 -17.84 11.84 -8.98
C ARG A 117 -17.22 12.96 -9.81
N GLN A 118 -15.98 13.35 -9.55
CA GLN A 118 -15.28 14.35 -10.37
C GLN A 118 -15.04 13.85 -11.79
N LEU A 119 -14.64 12.58 -11.97
CA LEU A 119 -14.49 11.98 -13.30
C LEU A 119 -15.83 11.94 -14.06
N ASP A 120 -16.92 11.61 -13.38
CA ASP A 120 -18.26 11.57 -13.95
C ASP A 120 -18.72 12.96 -14.42
N LEU A 121 -18.53 13.99 -13.58
CA LEU A 121 -18.83 15.39 -13.94
C LEU A 121 -18.03 15.87 -15.15
N LEU A 122 -16.82 15.34 -15.37
CA LEU A 122 -15.97 15.67 -16.51
C LEU A 122 -16.24 14.79 -17.74
N GLY A 123 -17.22 13.87 -17.70
CA GLY A 123 -17.49 12.91 -18.78
C GLY A 123 -16.37 11.89 -18.99
N LYS A 124 -15.50 11.70 -17.99
CA LYS A 124 -14.34 10.80 -18.03
C LYS A 124 -14.59 9.46 -17.34
N TRP A 125 -15.74 9.28 -16.69
CA TRP A 125 -16.12 8.03 -16.06
C TRP A 125 -16.96 7.17 -17.04
N LYS A 126 -16.41 6.05 -17.52
CA LYS A 126 -17.10 5.21 -18.50
C LYS A 126 -17.75 3.96 -17.91
N LEU A 127 -17.47 3.65 -16.65
CA LEU A 127 -17.87 2.39 -15.99
C LEU A 127 -19.34 2.29 -15.54
N LYS A 128 -20.23 3.15 -16.08
CA LYS A 128 -21.65 3.25 -15.69
C LYS A 128 -21.82 3.42 -14.16
N LYS A 129 -23.07 3.33 -13.68
CA LYS A 129 -23.40 3.52 -12.27
C LYS A 129 -22.97 2.31 -11.45
N VAL A 130 -22.06 2.51 -10.50
CA VAL A 130 -21.59 1.47 -9.57
C VAL A 130 -22.31 1.64 -8.22
N ASN A 131 -22.96 0.57 -7.75
CA ASN A 131 -23.75 0.59 -6.50
C ASN A 131 -22.91 0.31 -5.24
N ARG A 132 -21.60 0.54 -5.28
CA ARG A 132 -20.67 0.29 -4.17
C ARG A 132 -19.69 1.45 -4.03
N SER A 133 -19.29 1.71 -2.79
CA SER A 133 -18.27 2.71 -2.48
C SER A 133 -16.88 2.22 -2.89
N PHE A 134 -16.09 3.12 -3.46
CA PHE A 134 -14.69 2.94 -3.80
C PHE A 134 -13.73 3.46 -2.74
N ASN A 135 -14.24 4.16 -1.72
CA ASN A 135 -13.46 4.63 -0.58
C ASN A 135 -12.60 3.48 0.00
N PRO A 136 -11.32 3.73 0.34
CA PRO A 136 -10.53 2.78 1.10
C PRO A 136 -11.21 2.39 2.43
N ILE A 137 -11.15 1.11 2.80
CA ILE A 137 -11.85 0.56 3.96
C ILE A 137 -10.88 -0.26 4.79
N PHE A 138 -10.87 0.03 6.09
CA PHE A 138 -10.30 -0.85 7.12
C PHE A 138 -11.40 -1.60 7.85
N PHE A 139 -11.16 -2.87 8.18
CA PHE A 139 -12.02 -3.68 9.04
C PHE A 139 -11.27 -4.90 9.59
N TYR A 140 -11.84 -5.55 10.61
CA TYR A 140 -11.41 -6.88 11.04
C TYR A 140 -12.25 -7.94 10.32
N ASP A 141 -11.61 -8.97 9.78
CA ASP A 141 -12.34 -10.09 9.19
C ASP A 141 -12.92 -11.06 10.23
N SER A 142 -13.53 -12.15 9.76
CA SER A 142 -14.18 -13.15 10.64
C SER A 142 -13.23 -13.85 11.61
N PHE A 143 -11.92 -13.80 11.36
CA PHE A 143 -10.87 -14.38 12.20
C PHE A 143 -10.07 -13.29 12.94
N MET A 144 -10.61 -12.07 13.03
CA MET A 144 -9.98 -10.93 13.71
C MET A 144 -8.66 -10.47 13.10
N HIS A 145 -8.39 -10.81 11.84
CA HIS A 145 -7.24 -10.23 11.13
C HIS A 145 -7.59 -8.80 10.70
N PRO A 146 -6.69 -7.82 10.91
CA PRO A 146 -6.83 -6.50 10.31
C PRO A 146 -6.78 -6.62 8.79
N ALA A 147 -7.69 -5.94 8.11
CA ALA A 147 -7.78 -5.99 6.65
C ALA A 147 -8.05 -4.61 6.05
N VAL A 148 -7.40 -4.33 4.93
CA VAL A 148 -7.58 -3.11 4.13
C VAL A 148 -8.05 -3.50 2.74
N ILE A 149 -9.06 -2.77 2.24
CA ILE A 149 -9.52 -2.84 0.86
C ILE A 149 -9.42 -1.45 0.24
N PHE A 150 -8.86 -1.36 -0.95
CA PHE A 150 -8.93 -0.15 -1.77
C PHE A 150 -9.00 -0.53 -3.25
N PHE A 151 -9.28 0.46 -4.08
CA PHE A 151 -9.40 0.29 -5.51
C PHE A 151 -8.46 1.22 -6.25
N THR A 152 -7.88 0.73 -7.34
CA THR A 152 -7.10 1.54 -8.28
C THR A 152 -7.80 1.63 -9.62
N TYR A 153 -7.62 2.75 -10.31
CA TYR A 153 -8.18 3.03 -11.63
C TYR A 153 -7.06 3.29 -12.64
N HIS A 154 -7.06 2.51 -13.72
CA HIS A 154 -6.04 2.55 -14.77
C HIS A 154 -6.70 2.79 -16.12
N VAL A 155 -6.07 3.63 -16.95
CA VAL A 155 -6.58 4.04 -18.28
C VAL A 155 -5.63 3.59 -19.40
N GLU A 156 -4.48 3.01 -19.06
CA GLU A 156 -3.47 2.55 -20.01
C GLU A 156 -3.96 1.31 -20.77
N GLY A 157 -4.30 1.50 -22.05
CA GLY A 157 -4.87 0.45 -22.90
C GLY A 157 -6.36 0.28 -22.66
N LEU A 158 -6.73 -0.52 -21.66
CA LEU A 158 -8.13 -0.75 -21.27
C LEU A 158 -8.42 -0.06 -19.94
N GLU A 159 -9.58 0.58 -19.84
CA GLU A 159 -10.03 1.22 -18.62
C GLU A 159 -10.45 0.14 -17.61
N VAL A 160 -9.68 0.00 -16.53
CA VAL A 160 -9.84 -1.07 -15.53
C VAL A 160 -9.86 -0.51 -14.12
N ILE A 161 -10.79 -1.03 -13.31
CA ILE A 161 -10.72 -0.93 -11.86
C ILE A 161 -10.19 -2.23 -11.30
N GLN A 162 -9.17 -2.13 -10.47
CA GLN A 162 -8.65 -3.26 -9.71
C GLN A 162 -9.02 -3.11 -8.24
N LYS A 163 -9.38 -4.23 -7.62
CA LYS A 163 -9.59 -4.34 -6.18
C LYS A 163 -8.36 -4.96 -5.54
N HIS A 164 -7.86 -4.29 -4.51
CA HIS A 164 -6.75 -4.76 -3.69
C HIS A 164 -7.26 -5.09 -2.30
N VAL A 165 -6.83 -6.23 -1.76
CA VAL A 165 -7.16 -6.69 -0.42
C VAL A 165 -5.87 -7.06 0.28
N HIS A 166 -5.60 -6.42 1.41
CA HIS A 166 -4.43 -6.65 2.24
C HIS A 166 -4.91 -7.17 3.58
N ARG A 167 -4.41 -8.32 3.99
CA ARG A 167 -4.73 -8.97 5.26
C ARG A 167 -3.48 -9.06 6.11
N PHE A 168 -3.53 -8.52 7.31
CA PHE A 168 -2.44 -8.54 8.27
C PHE A 168 -2.59 -9.72 9.24
N ASP A 169 -1.49 -10.14 9.86
CA ASP A 169 -1.54 -11.14 10.93
C ASP A 169 -2.19 -10.58 12.21
N VAL A 170 -2.69 -11.47 13.06
CA VAL A 170 -3.26 -11.13 14.36
C VAL A 170 -2.19 -10.65 15.34
N GLY A 171 -2.59 -9.85 16.34
CA GLY A 171 -1.71 -9.45 17.45
C GLY A 171 -0.70 -8.35 17.10
N GLY A 172 -1.12 -7.34 16.33
CA GLY A 172 -0.29 -6.16 16.04
C GLY A 172 0.83 -6.38 15.00
N SER A 173 0.90 -7.57 14.40
CA SER A 173 1.90 -7.87 13.36
C SER A 173 1.52 -7.23 12.02
N TYR A 174 2.48 -6.54 11.41
CA TYR A 174 2.33 -5.93 10.08
C TYR A 174 2.73 -6.88 8.94
N LYS A 175 3.04 -8.14 9.27
CA LYS A 175 3.10 -9.23 8.29
C LYS A 175 1.80 -9.27 7.50
N LEU A 176 1.90 -9.21 6.17
CA LEU A 176 0.75 -9.05 5.31
C LEU A 176 0.70 -10.05 4.17
N ARG A 177 -0.51 -10.38 3.76
CA ARG A 177 -0.82 -11.14 2.55
C ARG A 177 -1.68 -10.28 1.64
N THR A 178 -1.37 -10.28 0.35
CA THR A 178 -2.09 -9.49 -0.66
C THR A 178 -2.94 -10.39 -1.55
N LEU A 179 -4.09 -9.86 -1.96
CA LEU A 179 -4.95 -10.45 -2.97
C LEU A 179 -5.42 -9.33 -3.91
N ARG A 180 -5.12 -9.47 -5.20
CA ARG A 180 -5.53 -8.57 -6.27
C ARG A 180 -6.57 -9.23 -7.16
N ARG A 181 -7.62 -8.50 -7.54
CA ARG A 181 -8.64 -8.97 -8.50
C ARG A 181 -9.11 -7.83 -9.41
N THR A 182 -9.28 -8.11 -10.70
CA THR A 182 -9.99 -7.20 -11.62
C THR A 182 -11.44 -7.06 -11.15
N TRP A 183 -11.86 -5.83 -10.90
CA TRP A 183 -13.20 -5.53 -10.38
C TRP A 183 -14.18 -5.20 -11.50
N ALA A 184 -13.76 -4.35 -12.43
CA ALA A 184 -14.55 -3.95 -13.58
C ALA A 184 -13.62 -3.53 -14.74
N THR A 185 -14.09 -3.74 -15.96
CA THR A 185 -13.41 -3.35 -17.20
C THR A 185 -14.41 -2.66 -18.12
N VAL A 186 -14.00 -1.60 -18.81
CA VAL A 186 -14.80 -1.06 -19.92
C VAL A 186 -14.54 -1.92 -21.15
N SER A 187 -15.59 -2.57 -21.66
CA SER A 187 -15.63 -3.28 -22.94
C SER A 187 -16.00 -2.33 -24.07
#